data_AF-A0A1J5WPT4-F1
#
_entry.id   AF-A0A1J5WPT4-F1
#
_cell.length_a   1.000
_cell.length_b   1.000
_cell.length_c   1.000
_cell.angle_alpha   90.00
_cell.angle_beta   90.00
_cell.angle_gamma   90.00
#
_symmetry.space_group_name_H-M   'P 1'
#
loop_
_entity.id
_entity.type
_entity.pdbx_description
1 polymer ?
#
loop_
_entity_poly.entity_id
_entity_poly.type
_entity_poly.pdbx_seq_one_letter_code
_entity_poly.pdbx_strand_id
1 'polypeptide(L)'
;EKVGELVLHGYAVEILPKLGFHEENQMKMICLGADCADQITEILETEDRSIWVGKVKSLDLTGYPAELLLKITIHKENQMEELRLSAKGNISWPLLSWPPGIEFSIISSVI
;
A
#
# COMPACT_ATOMS: atom_id res chain seq x y z
N GLU A 1 8.61 -17.35 14.19
CA GLU A 1 7.87 -17.26 12.92
C GLU A 1 6.58 -16.49 13.13
N LYS A 2 6.47 -15.29 12.56
CA LYS A 2 5.17 -14.65 12.31
C LYS A 2 5.20 -14.26 10.86
N VAL A 3 4.58 -15.10 10.03
CA VAL A 3 4.55 -14.92 8.57
C VAL A 3 3.08 -14.74 8.19
N GLY A 4 2.54 -13.57 8.52
CA GLY A 4 1.25 -13.14 8.01
C GLY A 4 1.45 -12.49 6.65
N GLU A 5 0.79 -13.03 5.63
CA GLU A 5 0.59 -12.38 4.34
C GLU A 5 -0.86 -11.87 4.33
N LEU A 6 -1.05 -10.59 4.04
CA LEU A 6 -2.37 -9.95 3.98
C LEU A 6 -2.64 -9.54 2.54
N VAL A 7 -3.68 -10.11 1.94
CA VAL A 7 -4.12 -9.76 0.59
C VAL A 7 -5.54 -9.24 0.67
N LEU A 8 -5.73 -7.96 0.36
CA LEU A 8 -7.04 -7.31 0.29
C LEU A 8 -7.26 -6.84 -1.14
N HIS A 9 -8.39 -7.23 -1.73
CA HIS A 9 -8.74 -6.87 -3.09
C HIS A 9 -10.17 -6.34 -3.19
N GLY A 10 -10.37 -5.33 -4.01
CA GLY A 10 -11.65 -4.64 -4.19
C GLY A 10 -12.17 -3.97 -2.93
N TYR A 11 -13.45 -4.12 -2.62
CA TYR A 11 -14.07 -3.55 -1.40
C TYR A 11 -13.45 -4.06 -0.10
N ALA A 12 -12.69 -5.17 -0.13
CA ALA A 12 -11.98 -5.62 1.06
C ALA A 12 -10.88 -4.64 1.49
N VAL A 13 -10.39 -3.78 0.61
CA VAL A 13 -9.35 -2.79 0.95
C VAL A 13 -9.89 -1.80 1.99
N GLU A 14 -11.19 -1.50 2.00
CA GLU A 14 -11.84 -0.60 2.95
C GLU A 14 -11.79 -1.07 4.42
N ILE A 15 -11.50 -2.36 4.65
CA ILE A 15 -11.32 -2.89 6.01
C ILE A 15 -9.94 -2.59 6.57
N LEU A 16 -8.98 -2.19 5.74
CA LEU A 16 -7.60 -1.88 6.13
C LEU A 16 -7.50 -0.91 7.32
N PRO A 17 -8.17 0.27 7.33
CA PRO A 17 -8.17 1.16 8.49
C PRO A 17 -8.77 0.52 9.75
N LYS A 18 -9.68 -0.45 9.60
CA LYS A 18 -10.37 -1.14 10.70
C LYS A 18 -9.54 -2.29 11.29
N LEU A 19 -8.51 -2.77 10.58
CA LEU A 19 -7.67 -3.87 11.03
C LEU A 19 -6.74 -3.49 12.19
N GLY A 20 -6.46 -2.19 12.39
CA GLY A 20 -5.76 -1.68 13.57
C GLY A 20 -4.45 -2.43 13.88
N PHE A 21 -3.42 -2.27 13.05
CA PHE A 21 -2.17 -2.97 13.26
C PHE A 21 -1.43 -2.44 14.50
N HIS A 22 -0.99 -3.35 15.37
CA HIS A 22 -0.11 -3.00 16.48
C HIS A 22 1.29 -2.59 15.99
N GLU A 23 1.96 -1.74 16.75
CA GLU A 23 3.33 -1.25 16.46
C GLU A 23 4.35 -2.39 16.32
N GLU A 24 4.16 -3.48 17.07
CA GLU A 24 5.00 -4.69 17.02
C GLU A 24 4.57 -5.69 15.94
N ASN A 25 3.54 -5.37 15.15
CA ASN A 25 3.08 -6.25 14.09
C ASN A 25 4.14 -6.33 12.99
N GLN A 26 4.64 -7.54 12.76
CA GLN A 26 5.59 -7.86 11.71
C GLN A 26 4.89 -8.68 10.64
N MET A 27 4.58 -8.04 9.51
CA MET A 27 4.01 -8.69 8.34
C MET A 27 5.08 -8.91 7.28
N LYS A 28 4.99 -10.04 6.59
CA LYS A 28 5.93 -10.34 5.51
C LYS A 28 5.51 -9.62 4.23
N MET A 29 4.22 -9.69 3.89
CA MET A 29 3.69 -9.10 2.68
C MET A 29 2.31 -8.51 2.92
N ILE A 30 2.08 -7.31 2.41
CA ILE A 30 0.75 -6.70 2.29
C ILE A 30 0.50 -6.44 0.81
N CYS A 31 -0.59 -6.97 0.28
CA CYS A 31 -1.06 -6.72 -1.08
C CYS A 31 -2.43 -6.05 -1.02
N LEU A 32 -2.53 -4.85 -1.60
CA LEU A 32 -3.76 -4.07 -1.69
C LEU A 32 -4.08 -3.83 -3.16
N GLY A 33 -5.22 -4.30 -3.61
CA GLY A 33 -5.66 -4.13 -5.00
C GLY A 33 -7.05 -3.53 -5.08
N ALA A 34 -7.19 -2.52 -5.93
CA ALA A 34 -8.49 -1.94 -6.25
C ALA A 34 -8.71 -1.93 -7.76
N ASP A 35 -9.88 -2.40 -8.20
CA ASP A 35 -10.26 -2.41 -9.61
C ASP A 35 -10.96 -1.12 -10.04
N CYS A 36 -11.59 -0.41 -9.11
CA CYS A 36 -12.24 0.88 -9.36
C CYS A 36 -12.08 1.85 -8.18
N ALA A 37 -12.21 3.16 -8.46
CA ALA A 37 -12.09 4.21 -7.46
C ALA A 37 -13.13 4.08 -6.32
N ASP A 38 -14.31 3.52 -6.61
CA ASP A 38 -15.37 3.31 -5.61
C ASP A 38 -14.87 2.44 -4.44
N GLN A 39 -13.98 1.47 -4.71
CA GLN A 39 -13.44 0.54 -3.72
C GLN A 39 -12.38 1.14 -2.79
N ILE A 40 -11.89 2.34 -3.10
CA ILE A 40 -10.96 3.08 -2.25
C ILE A 40 -11.59 4.36 -1.71
N THR A 41 -12.88 4.58 -1.94
CA THR A 41 -13.55 5.83 -1.54
C THR A 41 -13.55 5.96 -0.02
N GLU A 42 -13.86 4.90 0.74
CA GLU A 42 -13.79 4.93 2.21
C GLU A 42 -12.35 5.23 2.69
N ILE A 43 -11.32 4.74 1.98
CA ILE A 43 -9.92 5.03 2.32
C ILE A 43 -9.54 6.47 1.98
N LEU A 44 -10.03 7.00 0.86
CA LEU A 44 -9.81 8.39 0.49
C LEU A 44 -10.45 9.37 1.49
N GLU A 45 -11.58 8.99 2.09
CA GLU A 45 -12.26 9.73 3.16
C GLU A 45 -11.51 9.69 4.49
N THR A 46 -10.67 8.67 4.75
CA THR A 46 -9.82 8.66 5.95
C THR A 46 -8.75 9.74 5.92
N GLU A 47 -8.31 10.22 7.08
CA GLU A 47 -7.25 11.23 7.16
C GLU A 47 -5.94 10.72 6.52
N ASP A 48 -5.19 11.62 5.89
CA ASP A 48 -3.87 11.29 5.35
C ASP A 48 -2.98 10.75 6.46
N ARG A 49 -2.19 9.71 6.14
CA ARG A 49 -1.27 9.05 7.10
C ARG A 49 -1.95 8.44 8.34
N SER A 50 -3.26 8.21 8.33
CA SER A 50 -3.99 7.63 9.47
C SER A 50 -3.88 6.10 9.55
N ILE A 51 -3.59 5.41 8.45
CA ILE A 51 -3.58 3.95 8.40
C ILE A 51 -2.18 3.43 8.74
N TRP A 52 -1.99 3.03 9.99
CA TRP A 52 -0.71 2.48 10.44
C TRP A 52 -0.61 0.98 10.18
N VAL A 53 0.35 0.52 9.37
CA VAL A 53 0.51 -0.91 9.03
C VAL A 53 1.64 -1.62 9.79
N GLY A 54 2.38 -0.90 10.65
CA GLY A 54 3.49 -1.48 11.42
C GLY A 54 4.75 -1.73 10.57
N LYS A 55 5.40 -2.88 10.79
CA LYS A 55 6.60 -3.31 10.06
C LYS A 55 6.22 -4.32 8.96
N VAL A 56 6.46 -3.99 7.70
CA VAL A 56 6.22 -4.85 6.54
C VAL A 56 7.48 -5.02 5.68
N LYS A 57 7.78 -6.25 5.28
CA LYS A 57 8.92 -6.53 4.39
C LYS A 57 8.61 -6.20 2.92
N SER A 58 7.42 -6.56 2.44
CA SER A 58 7.00 -6.30 1.06
C SER A 58 5.61 -5.66 1.02
N LEU A 59 5.44 -4.61 0.23
CA LEU A 59 4.15 -3.94 0.00
C LEU A 59 3.84 -3.92 -1.49
N ASP A 60 2.69 -4.44 -1.88
CA ASP A 60 2.20 -4.45 -3.25
C ASP A 60 0.89 -3.67 -3.34
N LEU A 61 0.88 -2.59 -4.12
CA LEU A 61 -0.29 -1.76 -4.33
C LEU A 61 -0.67 -1.80 -5.81
N THR A 62 -1.87 -2.29 -6.11
CA THR A 62 -2.39 -2.41 -7.48
C THR A 62 -3.65 -1.58 -7.69
N GLY A 63 -3.82 -1.02 -8.89
CA GLY A 63 -4.96 -0.16 -9.24
C GLY A 63 -4.70 1.32 -8.98
N TYR A 64 -4.86 1.73 -7.72
CA TYR A 64 -4.73 3.13 -7.25
C TYR A 64 -3.61 3.28 -6.20
N PRO A 65 -2.35 3.04 -6.61
CA PRO A 65 -1.23 2.99 -5.66
C PRO A 65 -0.90 4.33 -5.02
N ALA A 66 -1.07 5.46 -5.71
CA ALA A 66 -0.72 6.78 -5.19
C ALA A 66 -1.65 7.20 -4.05
N GLU A 67 -2.95 6.95 -4.23
CA GLU A 67 -4.01 7.22 -3.28
C GLU A 67 -3.82 6.39 -2.01
N LEU A 68 -3.58 5.09 -2.16
CA LEU A 68 -3.35 4.18 -1.03
C LEU A 68 -2.07 4.53 -0.28
N LEU A 69 -0.98 4.87 -1.00
CA LEU A 69 0.30 5.21 -0.39
C LEU A 69 0.22 6.48 0.48
N LEU A 70 -0.60 7.46 0.10
CA LEU A 70 -0.77 8.70 0.88
C LEU A 70 -1.50 8.46 2.22
N LYS A 71 -2.35 7.43 2.28
CA LYS A 71 -3.12 7.09 3.49
C LYS A 71 -2.36 6.17 4.43
N ILE A 72 -1.49 5.33 3.89
CA ILE A 72 -0.73 4.34 4.66
C ILE A 72 0.53 4.96 5.26
N THR A 73 0.72 4.75 6.56
CA THR A 73 1.94 5.09 7.28
C THR A 73 2.66 3.81 7.70
N ILE A 74 3.93 3.73 7.32
CA ILE A 74 4.83 2.63 7.67
C ILE A 74 5.72 3.08 8.82
N HIS A 75 6.04 2.15 9.73
CA HIS A 75 6.92 2.42 10.86
C HIS A 75 8.30 2.93 10.39
N LYS A 76 8.88 3.93 11.07
CA LYS A 76 10.18 4.54 10.70
C LYS A 76 11.33 3.53 10.65
N GLU A 77 11.35 2.59 11.60
CA GLU A 77 12.30 1.47 11.64
C GLU A 77 11.94 0.30 10.71
N ASN A 78 11.00 0.48 9.78
CA ASN A 78 10.65 -0.59 8.87
C ASN A 78 11.80 -0.88 7.89
N GLN A 79 12.23 -2.14 7.85
CA GLN A 79 13.21 -2.62 6.88
C GLN A 79 12.45 -3.19 5.67
N MET A 80 11.77 -2.33 4.93
CA MET A 80 11.10 -2.73 3.69
C MET A 80 12.17 -3.22 2.70
N GLU A 81 12.00 -4.44 2.22
CA GLU A 81 12.85 -5.04 1.20
C GLU A 81 12.29 -4.75 -0.20
N GLU A 82 10.96 -4.70 -0.34
CA GLU A 82 10.31 -4.55 -1.65
C GLU A 82 9.05 -3.68 -1.60
N LEU A 83 8.91 -2.79 -2.59
CA LEU A 83 7.69 -2.03 -2.83
C LEU A 83 7.30 -2.14 -4.30
N ARG A 84 6.11 -2.68 -4.55
CA ARG A 84 5.52 -2.80 -5.89
C ARG A 84 4.33 -1.89 -6.00
N LEU A 85 4.33 -1.06 -7.04
CA LEU A 85 3.24 -0.14 -7.36
C LEU A 85 2.82 -0.41 -8.80
N SER A 86 1.60 -0.87 -8.98
CA SER A 86 0.99 -1.11 -10.29
C SER A 86 -0.26 -0.26 -10.40
N ALA A 87 -0.33 0.63 -11.38
CA ALA A 87 -1.52 1.44 -11.58
C ALA A 87 -2.33 0.91 -12.76
N LYS A 88 -3.66 0.90 -12.62
CA LYS A 88 -4.57 0.50 -13.69
C LYS A 88 -5.05 1.77 -14.42
N GLY A 89 -4.33 2.16 -15.47
CA GLY A 89 -4.66 3.32 -16.31
C GLY A 89 -3.47 4.23 -16.63
N ASN A 90 -3.69 5.24 -17.49
CA ASN A 90 -2.71 6.29 -17.80
C ASN A 90 -2.47 7.17 -16.57
N ILE A 91 -1.56 6.75 -15.70
CA ILE A 91 -1.15 7.52 -14.53
C ILE A 91 -0.33 8.75 -14.95
N SER A 92 -0.91 9.93 -14.76
CA SER A 92 -0.14 11.15 -14.59
C SER A 92 0.45 11.12 -13.18
N TRP A 93 1.60 10.48 -13.03
CA TRP A 93 2.32 10.41 -11.76
C TRP A 93 2.55 11.83 -11.22
N PRO A 94 2.16 12.16 -9.99
CA PRO A 94 2.58 13.42 -9.39
C PRO A 94 4.09 13.34 -9.19
N LEU A 95 4.79 14.36 -9.69
CA LEU A 95 6.23 14.60 -9.53
C LEU A 95 6.58 14.76 -8.04
N LEU A 96 6.57 13.67 -7.27
CA LEU A 96 7.08 13.63 -5.91
C LEU A 96 8.36 12.81 -5.92
N SER A 97 9.47 13.53 -5.76
CA SER A 97 10.82 13.00 -5.58
C SER A 97 10.81 11.92 -4.49
N TRP A 98 11.07 10.68 -4.92
CA TRP A 98 11.06 9.50 -4.06
C TRP A 98 12.24 9.51 -3.05
N PRO A 99 12.07 9.02 -1.81
CA PRO A 99 13.17 8.90 -0.86
C PRO A 99 14.25 7.93 -1.37
N PRO A 100 15.55 8.29 -1.29
CA PRO A 100 16.63 7.42 -1.77
C PRO A 100 16.72 6.13 -0.95
N GLY A 101 16.83 4.97 -1.61
CA GLY A 101 17.10 3.67 -0.98
C GLY A 101 16.11 2.54 -1.26
N ILE A 102 15.07 2.75 -2.06
CA ILE A 102 14.12 1.71 -2.48
C ILE A 102 14.41 1.32 -3.94
N GLU A 103 14.70 0.05 -4.21
CA GLU A 103 14.83 -0.47 -5.58
C GLU A 103 13.45 -0.52 -6.26
N PHE A 104 13.30 0.20 -7.38
CA PHE A 104 12.08 0.28 -8.15
C PHE A 104 12.05 -0.82 -9.21
N SER A 105 11.10 -1.76 -9.10
CA SER A 105 10.69 -2.60 -10.23
C SER A 105 9.32 -2.13 -10.72
N ILE A 106 9.28 -1.21 -11.68
CA ILE A 106 8.04 -0.87 -12.39
C ILE A 106 7.66 -2.07 -13.24
N ILE A 107 6.85 -2.97 -12.70
CA ILE A 107 6.11 -3.94 -13.52
C ILE A 107 4.91 -3.18 -14.09
N SER A 108 5.18 -2.34 -15.09
CA SER A 108 4.12 -1.78 -15.94
C SER A 108 3.63 -2.92 -16.81
N SER A 109 2.66 -3.68 -16.32
CA SER A 109 1.81 -4.48 -17.18
C SER A 109 0.82 -3.53 -17.84
N VAL A 110 1.27 -2.92 -18.94
CA VAL A 110 0.37 -2.44 -19.99
C VAL A 110 -0.36 -3.68 -20.50
N ILE A 111 -1.65 -3.79 -20.18
CA ILE A 111 -2.60 -4.64 -20.90
C ILE A 111 -3.63 -3.72 -21.54
#